data_AF-A0AAX7SVC9-F1
#
_entry.id   AF-A0AAX7SVC9-F1
#
_cell.length_a   1.000
_cell.length_b   1.000
_cell.length_c   1.000
_cell.angle_alpha   90.00
_cell.angle_beta   90.00
_cell.angle_gamma   90.00
#
_symmetry.space_group_name_H-M   'P 1'
#
loop_
_entity.id
_entity.type
_entity.pdbx_description
1 polymer ?
#
loop_
_entity_poly.entity_id
_entity_poly.type
_entity_poly.pdbx_seq_one_letter_code
_entity_poly.pdbx_strand_id
1 'polypeptide(L)'
;MMFSETDSMLKVIIKPDAERIKLSSFYLWTINCYIRVAQAQCHILSVFVFNATQALSFSSGEGVHADCQKLNADINSPSASYILKLANRLYGENTAHFLPDFLEATQKYYQADLKTVDFIGAPEACRAEINSWVEQQTENKIKDLLKPGTVNADTRLALVNAVYFKGNWKNPFKEPNTKEMPFKIKQLEKELTQERLNEWTDRKNMEVDLEVLVDLPKFKLEEDYELNEPLTKLGMKDVFCAGSADLSGMNGEGGLFLSTVAHKVFVEVNEEGTQAAAATGVVSRNLSSGWTRYFTADHPFLFFIRHNETKSVLFFGRFSSPQ
;
A
#
# COMPACT_ATOMS: atom_id res chain seq x y z
N MET A 1 -23.65 5.58 12.11
CA MET A 1 -23.50 4.42 11.22
C MET A 1 -22.20 4.42 10.40
N MET A 2 -21.40 5.49 10.35
CA MET A 2 -20.17 5.60 9.52
C MET A 2 -18.90 4.93 10.08
N PHE A 3 -18.86 4.58 11.38
CA PHE A 3 -17.65 4.07 12.04
C PHE A 3 -17.42 2.56 11.87
N SER A 4 -18.39 1.83 11.31
CA SER A 4 -18.28 0.37 11.18
C SER A 4 -17.45 -0.08 9.99
N GLU A 5 -17.19 0.78 8.99
CA GLU A 5 -16.61 0.36 7.72
C GLU A 5 -15.09 0.49 7.62
N THR A 6 -14.47 1.50 8.24
CA THR A 6 -13.00 1.59 8.39
C THR A 6 -12.50 0.55 9.38
N ASP A 7 -13.25 0.34 10.46
CA ASP A 7 -13.04 -0.73 11.43
C ASP A 7 -13.32 -2.11 10.80
N SER A 8 -14.32 -2.24 9.90
CA SER A 8 -14.52 -3.48 9.15
C SER A 8 -13.45 -3.72 8.09
N MET A 9 -12.88 -2.70 7.43
CA MET A 9 -11.75 -2.89 6.51
C MET A 9 -10.49 -3.32 7.25
N LEU A 10 -10.16 -2.68 8.37
CA LEU A 10 -9.08 -3.12 9.25
C LEU A 10 -9.34 -4.56 9.75
N LYS A 11 -10.57 -4.92 10.12
CA LYS A 11 -10.93 -6.29 10.56
C LYS A 11 -11.00 -7.34 9.43
N VAL A 12 -11.40 -6.95 8.21
CA VAL A 12 -11.45 -7.83 7.02
C VAL A 12 -10.03 -8.15 6.57
N ILE A 13 -9.15 -7.15 6.60
CA ILE A 13 -7.74 -7.32 6.31
C ILE A 13 -7.09 -8.07 7.47
N ILE A 14 -7.25 -7.64 8.72
CA ILE A 14 -6.78 -8.31 9.95
C ILE A 14 -7.74 -9.45 10.35
N LYS A 15 -7.84 -10.51 9.52
CA LYS A 15 -8.31 -11.82 10.03
C LYS A 15 -7.52 -12.18 11.31
N PRO A 16 -8.21 -12.60 12.39
CA PRO A 16 -7.60 -12.92 13.68
C PRO A 16 -6.62 -14.10 13.66
N ASP A 17 -6.74 -14.99 12.66
CA ASP A 17 -5.99 -16.26 12.58
C ASP A 17 -4.75 -16.23 11.66
N ALA A 18 -4.37 -15.07 11.12
CA ALA A 18 -3.19 -14.98 10.26
C ALA A 18 -1.93 -14.74 11.11
N GLU A 19 -1.19 -15.80 11.40
CA GLU A 19 0.00 -15.81 12.24
C GLU A 19 1.18 -14.94 11.72
N ARG A 20 1.12 -14.43 10.48
CA ARG A 20 2.34 -14.12 9.71
C ARG A 20 2.46 -12.76 9.05
N ILE A 21 1.86 -11.72 9.64
CA ILE A 21 2.04 -10.32 9.21
C ILE A 21 1.11 -9.96 8.07
N LYS A 22 0.63 -8.71 8.07
CA LYS A 22 -0.24 -8.17 7.01
C LYS A 22 0.25 -6.80 6.67
N LEU A 23 0.38 -6.52 5.38
CA LEU A 23 0.72 -5.21 4.88
C LEU A 23 -0.50 -4.64 4.17
N SER A 24 -1.06 -3.61 4.77
CA SER A 24 -2.02 -2.74 4.13
C SER A 24 -1.26 -1.54 3.57
N SER A 25 -0.83 -1.60 2.31
CA SER A 25 -0.63 -0.39 1.48
C SER A 25 -1.95 0.11 0.90
N PHE A 26 -3.05 -0.32 1.51
CA PHE A 26 -4.39 -0.36 0.97
C PHE A 26 -4.87 1.03 0.59
N TYR A 27 -4.55 2.08 1.35
CA TYR A 27 -5.09 3.42 1.10
C TYR A 27 -4.72 4.03 -0.26
N LEU A 28 -3.48 3.86 -0.74
CA LEU A 28 -3.09 4.33 -2.08
C LEU A 28 -3.72 3.49 -3.19
N TRP A 29 -3.96 2.21 -2.89
CA TRP A 29 -4.56 1.25 -3.80
C TRP A 29 -6.08 1.42 -3.89
N THR A 30 -6.80 1.58 -2.78
CA THR A 30 -8.24 1.87 -2.75
C THR A 30 -8.51 3.16 -3.49
N ILE A 31 -7.74 4.24 -3.29
CA ILE A 31 -7.94 5.50 -4.01
C ILE A 31 -7.66 5.37 -5.51
N ASN A 32 -6.56 4.71 -5.91
CA ASN A 32 -6.27 4.50 -7.34
C ASN A 32 -7.32 3.62 -8.02
N CYS A 33 -7.71 2.51 -7.41
CA CYS A 33 -8.71 1.58 -7.96
C CYS A 33 -10.07 2.25 -8.03
N TYR A 34 -10.47 2.91 -6.95
CA TYR A 34 -11.77 3.52 -6.83
C TYR A 34 -11.90 4.70 -7.76
N ILE A 35 -10.85 5.48 -8.02
CA ILE A 35 -10.94 6.56 -9.02
C ILE A 35 -10.94 6.02 -10.45
N ARG A 36 -10.07 5.06 -10.78
CA ARG A 36 -10.04 4.45 -12.12
C ARG A 36 -11.38 3.80 -12.47
N VAL A 37 -12.07 3.25 -11.47
CA VAL A 37 -13.41 2.65 -11.63
C VAL A 37 -14.53 3.69 -11.51
N ALA A 38 -14.40 4.72 -10.66
CA ALA A 38 -15.42 5.76 -10.47
C ALA A 38 -15.57 6.67 -11.70
N GLN A 39 -14.52 6.88 -12.48
CA GLN A 39 -14.64 7.53 -13.79
C GLN A 39 -15.54 6.75 -14.76
N ALA A 40 -15.76 5.45 -14.50
CA ALA A 40 -16.57 4.57 -15.32
C ALA A 40 -18.03 4.43 -14.83
N GLN A 41 -18.30 4.66 -13.53
CA GLN A 41 -19.64 4.62 -12.92
C GLN A 41 -20.07 5.99 -12.38
N CYS A 42 -20.75 6.78 -13.20
CA CYS A 42 -21.52 7.92 -12.71
C CYS A 42 -22.85 7.40 -12.10
N HIS A 43 -22.86 7.02 -10.81
CA HIS A 43 -23.96 7.33 -9.85
C HIS A 43 -23.97 6.54 -8.52
N ILE A 44 -23.13 5.52 -8.28
CA ILE A 44 -23.28 4.65 -7.08
C ILE A 44 -22.02 4.59 -6.21
N LEU A 45 -21.47 5.73 -5.75
CA LEU A 45 -20.18 5.69 -5.04
C LEU A 45 -19.99 6.70 -3.89
N SER A 46 -21.06 7.17 -3.22
CA SER A 46 -20.93 8.23 -2.20
C SER A 46 -20.37 7.78 -0.84
N VAL A 47 -20.46 6.49 -0.47
CA VAL A 47 -20.16 6.03 0.90
C VAL A 47 -18.69 5.62 1.09
N PHE A 48 -18.07 4.93 0.13
CA PHE A 48 -16.68 4.49 0.27
C PHE A 48 -15.64 5.59 -0.02
N VAL A 49 -15.94 6.56 -0.89
CA VAL A 49 -15.07 7.74 -1.15
C VAL A 49 -14.83 8.49 0.16
N PHE A 50 -15.88 8.69 0.94
CA PHE A 50 -15.85 9.48 2.17
C PHE A 50 -14.87 8.92 3.21
N ASN A 51 -14.86 7.59 3.39
CA ASN A 51 -14.00 6.91 4.36
C ASN A 51 -12.52 6.89 3.94
N ALA A 52 -12.24 6.74 2.63
CA ALA A 52 -10.87 6.81 2.10
C ALA A 52 -10.29 8.23 2.16
N THR A 53 -11.12 9.26 1.90
CA THR A 53 -10.69 10.67 2.01
C THR A 53 -10.35 11.07 3.43
N GLN A 54 -11.09 10.57 4.43
CA GLN A 54 -10.86 10.92 5.83
C GLN A 54 -9.58 10.30 6.40
N ALA A 55 -9.23 9.06 6.00
CA ALA A 55 -8.02 8.39 6.47
C ALA A 55 -6.72 8.97 5.86
N LEU A 56 -6.79 9.53 4.66
CA LEU A 56 -5.65 10.14 3.98
C LEU A 56 -5.60 11.67 4.14
N SER A 57 -6.57 12.27 4.84
CA SER A 57 -6.78 13.71 4.97
C SER A 57 -7.01 14.42 3.63
N PHE A 58 -7.61 13.73 2.65
CA PHE A 58 -7.92 14.30 1.33
C PHE A 58 -9.24 15.09 1.36
N SER A 59 -9.31 16.08 0.47
CA SER A 59 -10.53 16.81 0.16
C SER A 59 -11.56 15.90 -0.54
N SER A 60 -12.86 16.20 -0.43
CA SER A 60 -13.92 15.43 -1.08
C SER A 60 -14.21 15.92 -2.51
N GLY A 61 -14.80 15.07 -3.35
CA GLY A 61 -15.16 15.42 -4.73
C GLY A 61 -13.97 15.49 -5.69
N GLU A 62 -13.93 16.47 -6.59
CA GLU A 62 -12.86 16.62 -7.59
C GLU A 62 -11.46 16.86 -6.97
N GLY A 63 -11.41 17.36 -5.73
CA GLY A 63 -10.15 17.63 -5.02
C GLY A 63 -9.35 16.37 -4.67
N VAL A 64 -10.01 15.21 -4.57
CA VAL A 64 -9.35 13.91 -4.33
C VAL A 64 -8.26 13.63 -5.36
N HIS A 65 -8.52 13.97 -6.62
CA HIS A 65 -7.59 13.69 -7.72
C HIS A 65 -6.32 14.52 -7.60
N ALA A 66 -6.45 15.80 -7.23
CA ALA A 66 -5.34 16.70 -7.03
C ALA A 66 -4.51 16.31 -5.79
N ASP A 67 -5.16 15.93 -4.69
CA ASP A 67 -4.48 15.47 -3.47
C ASP A 67 -3.72 14.16 -3.71
N CYS A 68 -4.30 13.24 -4.48
CA CYS A 68 -3.63 11.99 -4.87
C CYS A 68 -2.41 12.27 -5.78
N GLN A 69 -2.57 13.16 -6.76
CA GLN A 69 -1.47 13.57 -7.64
C GLN A 69 -0.32 14.19 -6.83
N LYS A 70 -0.64 15.07 -5.88
CA LYS A 70 0.35 15.70 -5.00
C LYS A 70 1.06 14.67 -4.13
N LEU A 71 0.31 13.80 -3.44
CA LEU A 71 0.90 12.75 -2.61
C LEU A 71 1.81 11.84 -3.43
N ASN A 72 1.40 11.42 -4.62
CA ASN A 72 2.21 10.60 -5.51
C ASN A 72 3.51 11.32 -5.95
N ALA A 73 3.44 12.62 -6.23
CA ALA A 73 4.63 13.40 -6.57
C ALA A 73 5.61 13.50 -5.39
N ASP A 74 5.08 13.73 -4.17
CA ASP A 74 5.88 13.87 -2.96
C ASP A 74 6.56 12.54 -2.58
N ILE A 75 5.83 11.42 -2.59
CA ILE A 75 6.37 10.12 -2.17
C ILE A 75 7.32 9.49 -3.17
N ASN A 76 7.21 9.85 -4.46
CA ASN A 76 8.13 9.39 -5.51
C ASN A 76 9.22 10.43 -5.82
N SER A 77 9.39 11.45 -4.97
CA SER A 77 10.42 12.47 -5.17
C SER A 77 11.81 11.84 -5.23
N PRO A 78 12.66 12.18 -6.23
CA PRO A 78 14.04 11.70 -6.32
C PRO A 78 14.91 12.12 -5.13
N SER A 79 14.50 13.13 -4.36
CA SER A 79 15.20 13.60 -3.16
C SER A 79 14.85 12.82 -1.89
N ALA A 80 13.93 11.85 -1.97
CA ALA A 80 13.53 11.03 -0.84
C ALA A 80 14.72 10.21 -0.31
N SER A 81 14.87 10.16 1.01
CA SER A 81 15.91 9.35 1.67
C SER A 81 15.54 7.86 1.75
N TYR A 82 14.55 7.39 0.99
CA TYR A 82 14.06 6.02 0.97
C TYR A 82 13.82 5.58 -0.47
N ILE A 83 13.74 4.27 -0.68
CA ILE A 83 13.34 3.69 -1.96
C ILE A 83 11.87 3.33 -1.85
N LEU A 84 11.05 3.95 -2.70
CA LEU A 84 9.68 3.55 -2.96
C LEU A 84 9.53 3.34 -4.45
N LYS A 85 9.11 2.13 -4.85
CA LYS A 85 8.81 1.79 -6.24
C LYS A 85 7.36 1.34 -6.32
N LEU A 86 6.63 1.95 -7.24
CA LEU A 86 5.23 1.64 -7.50
C LEU A 86 5.11 1.14 -8.94
N ALA A 87 4.50 -0.03 -9.11
CA ALA A 87 4.15 -0.59 -10.41
C ALA A 87 2.62 -0.70 -10.50
N ASN A 88 1.98 0.40 -10.90
CA ASN A 88 0.53 0.52 -10.95
C ASN A 88 0.07 0.66 -12.40
N ARG A 89 -0.60 -0.34 -12.94
CA ARG A 89 -1.05 -0.31 -14.33
C ARG A 89 -2.37 -1.05 -14.52
N LEU A 90 -3.20 -0.51 -15.39
CA LEU A 90 -4.39 -1.19 -15.88
C LEU A 90 -4.05 -1.83 -17.22
N TYR A 91 -4.37 -3.11 -17.36
CA TYR A 91 -4.22 -3.85 -18.60
C TYR A 91 -5.60 -4.15 -19.17
N GLY A 92 -5.81 -3.79 -20.43
CA GLY A 92 -7.05 -4.05 -21.14
C GLY A 92 -6.87 -4.99 -22.31
N GLU A 93 -7.89 -5.75 -22.63
CA GLU A 93 -7.93 -6.55 -23.85
C GLU A 93 -7.83 -5.63 -25.08
N ASN A 94 -7.02 -6.02 -26.08
CA ASN A 94 -6.71 -5.21 -27.25
C ASN A 94 -7.90 -5.03 -28.21
N THR A 95 -8.90 -5.91 -28.14
CA THR A 95 -10.13 -5.80 -28.93
C THR A 95 -11.09 -4.75 -28.36
N ALA A 96 -10.86 -4.27 -27.14
CA ALA A 96 -11.68 -3.23 -26.53
C ALA A 96 -11.24 -1.83 -26.99
N HIS A 97 -12.21 -0.96 -27.24
CA HIS A 97 -11.97 0.45 -27.41
C HIS A 97 -11.82 1.14 -26.04
N PHE A 98 -10.96 2.16 -25.94
CA PHE A 98 -10.84 2.99 -24.74
C PHE A 98 -10.94 4.46 -25.13
N LEU A 99 -11.72 5.23 -24.36
CA LEU A 99 -11.94 6.65 -24.62
C LEU A 99 -10.64 7.44 -24.41
N PRO A 100 -10.27 8.33 -25.34
CA PRO A 100 -9.09 9.19 -25.19
C PRO A 100 -9.10 10.01 -23.90
N ASP A 101 -10.27 10.57 -23.54
CA ASP A 101 -10.45 11.37 -22.31
C ASP A 101 -10.15 10.54 -21.05
N PHE A 102 -10.54 9.27 -21.05
CA PHE A 102 -10.24 8.34 -19.95
C PHE A 102 -8.72 8.11 -19.85
N LEU A 103 -8.06 7.82 -20.97
CA LEU A 103 -6.61 7.58 -21.01
C LEU A 103 -5.82 8.82 -20.57
N GLU A 104 -6.21 10.00 -21.02
CA GLU A 104 -5.60 11.27 -20.63
C GLU A 104 -5.79 11.54 -19.13
N ALA A 105 -6.99 11.32 -18.61
CA ALA A 105 -7.28 11.52 -17.19
C ALA A 105 -6.48 10.55 -16.31
N THR A 106 -6.39 9.27 -16.69
CA THR A 106 -5.59 8.29 -15.94
C THR A 106 -4.11 8.67 -15.90
N GLN A 107 -3.58 9.17 -17.01
CA GLN A 107 -2.19 9.59 -17.06
C GLN A 107 -1.94 10.86 -16.24
N LYS A 108 -2.82 11.86 -16.36
CA LYS A 108 -2.69 13.15 -15.69
C LYS A 108 -2.71 13.03 -14.16
N TYR A 109 -3.69 12.31 -13.61
CA TYR A 109 -3.93 12.29 -12.17
C TYR A 109 -3.21 11.14 -11.45
N TYR A 110 -2.99 10.02 -12.14
CA TYR A 110 -2.45 8.80 -11.52
C TYR A 110 -1.07 8.39 -12.01
N GLN A 111 -0.52 9.10 -13.01
CA GLN A 111 0.74 8.72 -13.67
C GLN A 111 0.73 7.26 -14.10
N ALA A 112 -0.43 6.80 -14.55
CA ALA A 112 -0.68 5.41 -14.82
C ALA A 112 -1.24 5.24 -16.22
N ASP A 113 -0.48 4.52 -17.02
CA ASP A 113 -0.91 4.13 -18.34
C ASP A 113 -1.97 3.03 -18.26
N LEU A 114 -2.87 2.99 -19.24
CA LEU A 114 -3.54 1.77 -19.65
C LEU A 114 -2.72 1.13 -20.78
N LYS A 115 -2.44 -0.16 -20.66
CA LYS A 115 -1.78 -0.92 -21.72
C LYS A 115 -2.73 -1.97 -22.29
N THR A 116 -2.87 -1.99 -23.61
CA THR A 116 -3.63 -3.03 -24.30
C THR A 116 -2.77 -4.27 -24.52
N VAL A 117 -3.35 -5.45 -24.33
CA VAL A 117 -2.69 -6.76 -24.45
C VAL A 117 -3.68 -7.80 -25.03
N ASP A 118 -3.18 -8.91 -25.56
CA ASP A 118 -3.98 -9.98 -26.18
C ASP A 118 -4.31 -11.09 -25.18
N PHE A 119 -5.19 -10.83 -24.20
CA PHE A 119 -5.63 -11.85 -23.25
C PHE A 119 -6.43 -12.95 -23.96
N ILE A 120 -7.21 -12.62 -24.99
CA ILE A 120 -8.01 -13.58 -25.76
C ILE A 120 -7.11 -14.57 -26.51
N GLY A 121 -6.15 -14.07 -27.30
CA GLY A 121 -5.30 -14.89 -28.16
C GLY A 121 -4.07 -15.47 -27.47
N ALA A 122 -3.51 -14.77 -26.47
CA ALA A 122 -2.23 -15.12 -25.86
C ALA A 122 -2.15 -14.81 -24.35
N PRO A 123 -3.04 -15.36 -23.50
CA PRO A 123 -3.12 -15.00 -22.08
C PRO A 123 -1.84 -15.28 -21.28
N GLU A 124 -1.16 -16.40 -21.52
CA GLU A 124 0.09 -16.73 -20.82
C GLU A 124 1.27 -15.84 -21.24
N ALA A 125 1.31 -15.41 -22.51
CA ALA A 125 2.30 -14.43 -22.97
C ALA A 125 2.06 -13.07 -22.29
N CYS A 126 0.80 -12.64 -22.20
CA CYS A 126 0.40 -11.43 -21.48
C CYS A 126 0.77 -11.52 -19.99
N ARG A 127 0.53 -12.67 -19.35
CA ARG A 127 0.93 -12.91 -17.95
C ARG A 127 2.43 -12.72 -17.74
N ALA A 128 3.25 -13.33 -18.61
CA ALA A 128 4.71 -13.22 -18.54
C ALA A 128 5.19 -11.78 -18.78
N GLU A 129 4.58 -11.07 -19.72
CA GLU A 129 4.88 -9.67 -20.00
C GLU A 129 4.55 -8.77 -18.80
N ILE A 130 3.37 -8.94 -18.19
CA ILE A 130 2.94 -8.19 -17.01
C ILE A 130 3.91 -8.42 -15.85
N ASN A 131 4.26 -9.68 -15.56
CA ASN A 131 5.20 -10.03 -14.50
C ASN A 131 6.58 -9.42 -14.76
N SER A 132 7.10 -9.53 -15.98
CA SER A 132 8.40 -8.95 -16.35
C SER A 132 8.42 -7.43 -16.19
N TRP A 133 7.34 -6.74 -16.58
CA TRP A 133 7.23 -5.30 -16.36
C TRP A 133 7.22 -4.96 -14.87
N VAL A 134 6.44 -5.67 -14.04
CA VAL A 134 6.41 -5.46 -12.58
C VAL A 134 7.79 -5.69 -11.96
N GLU A 135 8.48 -6.76 -12.35
CA GLU A 135 9.84 -7.06 -11.87
C GLU A 135 10.79 -5.91 -12.19
N GLN A 136 10.77 -5.40 -13.41
CA GLN A 136 11.61 -4.26 -13.82
C GLN A 136 11.30 -2.99 -13.03
N GLN A 137 10.01 -2.69 -12.81
CA GLN A 137 9.60 -1.49 -12.05
C GLN A 137 9.99 -1.59 -10.56
N THR A 138 10.11 -2.80 -10.02
CA THR A 138 10.31 -3.05 -8.58
C THR A 138 11.73 -3.52 -8.24
N GLU A 139 12.71 -3.22 -9.09
CA GLU A 139 14.12 -3.64 -8.90
C GLU A 139 14.28 -5.16 -8.70
N ASN A 140 13.45 -5.94 -9.38
CA ASN A 140 13.37 -7.41 -9.31
C ASN A 140 12.98 -7.96 -7.92
N LYS A 141 12.42 -7.12 -7.05
CA LYS A 141 11.96 -7.52 -5.71
C LYS A 141 10.60 -8.21 -5.75
N ILE A 142 9.73 -7.80 -6.67
CA ILE A 142 8.40 -8.38 -6.81
C ILE A 142 8.37 -9.21 -8.09
N LYS A 143 8.42 -10.52 -7.92
CA LYS A 143 8.33 -11.51 -9.00
C LYS A 143 6.99 -12.23 -8.97
N ASP A 144 6.63 -12.80 -10.12
CA ASP A 144 5.47 -13.69 -10.26
C ASP A 144 4.19 -13.11 -9.64
N LEU A 145 3.91 -11.83 -9.89
CA LEU A 145 2.72 -11.15 -9.39
C LEU A 145 1.44 -11.90 -9.80
N LEU A 146 1.35 -12.23 -11.09
CA LEU A 146 0.28 -13.05 -11.66
C LEU A 146 0.73 -14.51 -11.73
N LYS A 147 0.04 -15.36 -10.98
CA LYS A 147 0.25 -16.81 -10.98
C LYS A 147 -0.33 -17.43 -12.26
N PRO A 148 0.15 -18.61 -12.69
CA PRO A 148 -0.45 -19.33 -13.81
C PRO A 148 -1.97 -19.49 -13.62
N GLY A 149 -2.76 -19.20 -14.68
CA GLY A 149 -4.22 -19.25 -14.63
C GLY A 149 -4.93 -18.03 -14.04
N THR A 150 -4.21 -17.03 -13.49
CA THR A 150 -4.83 -15.77 -13.01
C THR A 150 -5.46 -14.96 -14.14
N VAL A 151 -4.90 -15.05 -15.36
CA VAL A 151 -5.47 -14.46 -16.58
C VAL A 151 -5.73 -15.56 -17.61
N ASN A 152 -6.75 -15.38 -18.43
CA ASN A 152 -7.24 -16.36 -19.40
C ASN A 152 -7.97 -15.64 -20.57
N ALA A 153 -8.51 -16.39 -21.52
CA ALA A 153 -9.19 -15.84 -22.70
C ALA A 153 -10.47 -15.03 -22.38
N ASP A 154 -11.03 -15.20 -21.19
CA ASP A 154 -12.20 -14.44 -20.71
C ASP A 154 -11.79 -13.13 -20.01
N THR A 155 -10.49 -12.90 -19.83
CA THR A 155 -9.97 -11.68 -19.21
C THR A 155 -10.23 -10.48 -20.12
N ARG A 156 -10.78 -9.39 -19.56
CA ARG A 156 -11.06 -8.13 -20.27
C ARG A 156 -10.29 -6.96 -19.67
N LEU A 157 -10.22 -6.90 -18.34
CA LEU A 157 -9.42 -5.92 -17.60
C LEU A 157 -8.68 -6.60 -16.46
N ALA A 158 -7.40 -6.32 -16.34
CA ALA A 158 -6.57 -6.74 -15.22
C ALA A 158 -5.92 -5.52 -14.57
N LEU A 159 -6.18 -5.32 -13.27
CA LEU A 159 -5.56 -4.24 -12.51
C LEU A 159 -4.40 -4.79 -11.69
N VAL A 160 -3.23 -4.20 -11.91
CA VAL A 160 -1.97 -4.62 -11.30
C VAL A 160 -1.43 -3.50 -10.43
N ASN A 161 -1.12 -3.85 -9.19
CA ASN A 161 -0.46 -2.98 -8.23
C ASN A 161 0.66 -3.75 -7.53
N ALA A 162 1.89 -3.26 -7.68
CA ALA A 162 3.01 -3.75 -6.91
C ALA A 162 3.72 -2.60 -6.20
N VAL A 163 4.08 -2.81 -4.94
CA VAL A 163 4.70 -1.78 -4.10
C VAL A 163 5.95 -2.34 -3.44
N TYR A 164 7.12 -1.81 -3.78
CA TYR A 164 8.37 -2.09 -3.09
C TYR A 164 8.81 -0.87 -2.28
N PHE A 165 9.01 -1.07 -0.98
CA PHE A 165 9.53 -0.06 -0.08
C PHE A 165 10.76 -0.57 0.67
N LYS A 166 11.81 0.26 0.67
CA LYS A 166 12.98 0.14 1.53
C LYS A 166 13.28 1.49 2.15
N GLY A 167 13.08 1.60 3.47
CA GLY A 167 13.39 2.81 4.22
C GLY A 167 14.86 2.88 4.58
N ASN A 168 15.50 4.05 4.47
CA ASN A 168 16.77 4.30 5.14
C ASN A 168 16.50 5.07 6.42
N TRP A 169 17.07 4.61 7.53
CA TRP A 169 16.98 5.32 8.79
C TRP A 169 17.69 6.67 8.74
N LYS A 170 17.08 7.68 9.35
CA LYS A 170 17.77 8.93 9.66
C LYS A 170 18.97 8.69 10.60
N ASN A 171 18.80 7.80 11.57
CA ASN A 171 19.83 7.33 12.49
C ASN A 171 20.01 5.81 12.30
N PRO A 172 21.03 5.35 11.55
CA PRO A 172 21.21 3.93 11.26
C PRO A 172 21.51 3.10 12.51
N PHE A 173 21.08 1.84 12.47
CA PHE A 173 21.54 0.84 13.44
C PHE A 173 22.97 0.43 13.09
N LYS A 174 23.78 0.12 14.10
CA LYS A 174 25.13 -0.41 13.89
C LYS A 174 25.03 -1.92 13.73
N GLU A 175 25.37 -2.43 12.56
CA GLU A 175 25.32 -3.87 12.24
C GLU A 175 26.01 -4.77 13.30
N PRO A 176 27.16 -4.40 13.91
CA PRO A 176 27.77 -5.18 14.99
C PRO A 176 26.92 -5.31 16.27
N ASN A 177 25.87 -4.49 16.42
CA ASN A 177 24.96 -4.55 17.56
C ASN A 177 23.74 -5.44 17.29
N THR A 178 23.53 -5.90 16.05
CA THR A 178 22.47 -6.86 15.70
C THR A 178 22.77 -8.21 16.35
N LYS A 179 21.83 -8.74 17.14
CA LYS A 179 21.96 -10.02 17.87
C LYS A 179 20.65 -10.78 17.86
N GLU A 180 20.72 -12.10 17.94
CA GLU A 180 19.54 -12.95 18.14
C GLU A 180 18.94 -12.71 19.54
N MET A 181 17.61 -12.58 19.60
CA MET A 181 16.85 -12.42 20.85
C MET A 181 15.53 -13.21 20.79
N PRO A 182 15.01 -13.71 21.94
CA PRO A 182 13.71 -14.38 21.99
C PRO A 182 12.55 -13.45 21.61
N PHE A 183 11.59 -13.93 20.82
CA PHE A 183 10.38 -13.19 20.46
C PHE A 183 9.13 -13.81 21.14
N LYS A 184 8.41 -13.04 21.95
CA LYS A 184 7.30 -13.51 22.81
C LYS A 184 5.96 -13.14 22.20
N ILE A 185 5.13 -14.12 21.83
CA ILE A 185 3.83 -13.86 21.21
C ILE A 185 2.79 -13.42 22.27
N LYS A 186 2.26 -12.20 22.15
CA LYS A 186 1.08 -11.71 22.89
C LYS A 186 0.14 -10.94 21.96
N GLN A 187 -1.17 -11.05 22.19
CA GLN A 187 -2.19 -10.37 21.39
C GLN A 187 -2.46 -8.95 21.93
N LEU A 188 -2.27 -7.94 21.09
CA LEU A 188 -2.67 -6.55 21.34
C LEU A 188 -3.41 -6.02 20.11
N GLU A 189 -4.72 -6.25 20.02
CA GLU A 189 -5.52 -5.82 18.84
C GLU A 189 -6.87 -5.22 19.18
N LYS A 190 -7.34 -5.35 20.44
CA LYS A 190 -8.71 -4.92 20.81
C LYS A 190 -8.85 -3.41 21.02
N GLU A 191 -7.74 -2.68 21.05
CA GLU A 191 -7.69 -1.28 21.51
C GLU A 191 -7.28 -0.27 20.45
N LEU A 192 -6.97 -0.72 19.23
CA LEU A 192 -6.54 0.15 18.14
C LEU A 192 -7.76 0.77 17.44
N THR A 193 -7.91 2.09 17.54
CA THR A 193 -8.88 2.86 16.74
C THR A 193 -8.17 3.97 15.99
N GLN A 194 -8.76 4.49 14.91
CA GLN A 194 -8.17 5.60 14.14
C GLN A 194 -7.96 6.85 15.03
N GLU A 195 -8.90 7.12 15.94
CA GLU A 195 -8.81 8.23 16.89
C GLU A 195 -7.62 8.08 17.82
N ARG A 196 -7.44 6.88 18.42
CA ARG A 196 -6.29 6.57 19.27
C ARG A 196 -4.97 6.59 18.50
N LEU A 197 -4.95 6.11 17.26
CA LEU A 197 -3.77 6.19 16.41
C LEU A 197 -3.39 7.65 16.13
N ASN A 198 -4.37 8.50 15.82
CA ASN A 198 -4.12 9.93 15.61
C ASN A 198 -3.63 10.61 16.89
N GLU A 199 -4.26 10.30 18.03
CA GLU A 199 -3.88 10.83 19.34
C GLU A 199 -2.46 10.42 19.74
N TRP A 200 -2.14 9.12 19.69
CA TRP A 200 -0.82 8.60 20.06
C TRP A 200 0.30 9.08 19.13
N THR A 201 -0.03 9.41 17.88
CA THR A 201 0.95 9.82 16.85
C THR A 201 0.95 11.32 16.56
N ASP A 202 0.17 12.10 17.31
CA ASP A 202 0.29 13.55 17.34
C ASP A 202 1.60 13.90 18.05
N ARG A 203 2.42 14.71 17.37
CA ARG A 203 3.69 15.19 17.89
C ARG A 203 3.53 15.92 19.22
N LYS A 204 2.37 16.55 19.47
CA LYS A 204 2.06 17.22 20.74
C LYS A 204 2.00 16.26 21.93
N ASN A 205 1.68 14.99 21.66
CA ASN A 205 1.56 13.94 22.68
C ASN A 205 2.84 13.08 22.77
N MET A 206 3.84 13.35 21.94
CA MET A 206 5.13 12.68 21.94
C MET A 206 6.19 13.55 22.64
N GLU A 207 6.85 12.99 23.66
CA GLU A 207 7.96 13.66 24.32
C GLU A 207 9.19 13.64 23.39
N VAL A 208 9.63 14.81 22.93
CA VAL A 208 10.62 14.95 21.83
C VAL A 208 12.09 14.95 22.29
N ASP A 209 12.35 15.13 23.58
CA ASP A 209 13.70 15.29 24.16
C ASP A 209 14.19 14.06 24.94
N LEU A 210 13.56 12.91 24.73
CA LEU A 210 13.96 11.65 25.36
C LEU A 210 14.97 10.87 24.51
N GLU A 211 16.08 10.49 25.12
CA GLU A 211 16.95 9.44 24.58
C GLU A 211 16.40 8.05 24.96
N VAL A 212 16.22 7.20 23.95
CA VAL A 212 15.70 5.84 24.09
C VAL A 212 16.64 4.88 23.38
N LEU A 213 17.03 3.81 24.05
CA LEU A 213 17.72 2.68 23.41
C LEU A 213 16.67 1.78 22.76
N VAL A 214 16.77 1.61 21.43
CA VAL A 214 15.76 0.92 20.62
C VAL A 214 16.33 -0.42 20.16
N ASP A 215 15.65 -1.52 20.51
CA ASP A 215 15.83 -2.82 19.88
C ASP A 215 14.62 -3.07 18.97
N LEU A 216 14.87 -3.15 17.67
CA LEU A 216 13.86 -3.41 16.66
C LEU A 216 14.34 -4.58 15.78
N PRO A 217 13.51 -5.61 15.54
CA PRO A 217 13.91 -6.72 14.69
C PRO A 217 14.09 -6.25 13.25
N LYS A 218 15.12 -6.78 12.59
CA LYS A 218 15.24 -6.74 11.13
C LYS A 218 14.16 -7.63 10.55
N PHE A 219 13.46 -7.16 9.52
CA PHE A 219 12.44 -7.96 8.87
C PHE A 219 12.27 -7.63 7.39
N LYS A 220 11.83 -8.66 6.67
CA LYS A 220 11.37 -8.58 5.28
C LYS A 220 9.95 -9.11 5.24
N LEU A 221 9.10 -8.37 4.58
CA LEU A 221 7.68 -8.70 4.44
C LEU A 221 7.36 -8.74 2.96
N GLU A 222 6.77 -9.84 2.53
CA GLU A 222 6.29 -10.03 1.18
C GLU A 222 4.90 -10.63 1.27
N GLU A 223 3.91 -9.93 0.74
CA GLU A 223 2.52 -10.34 0.80
C GLU A 223 1.89 -10.25 -0.59
N ASP A 224 1.20 -11.31 -1.00
CA ASP A 224 0.44 -11.39 -2.24
C ASP A 224 -1.07 -11.47 -1.95
N TYR A 225 -1.85 -10.63 -2.62
CA TYR A 225 -3.29 -10.55 -2.45
C TYR A 225 -4.01 -10.61 -3.79
N GLU A 226 -4.95 -11.54 -3.90
CA GLU A 226 -6.01 -11.50 -4.91
C GLU A 226 -7.22 -10.78 -4.32
N LEU A 227 -7.54 -9.60 -4.85
CA LEU A 227 -8.44 -8.66 -4.18
C LEU A 227 -9.89 -8.77 -4.66
N ASN A 228 -10.20 -9.67 -5.59
CA ASN A 228 -11.55 -9.92 -6.09
C ASN A 228 -12.55 -10.25 -4.97
N GLU A 229 -12.26 -11.26 -4.13
CA GLU A 229 -13.17 -11.61 -3.03
C GLU A 229 -13.28 -10.53 -1.94
N PRO A 230 -12.17 -9.96 -1.41
CA PRO A 230 -12.24 -8.88 -0.43
C PRO A 230 -13.05 -7.68 -0.94
N LEU A 231 -12.84 -7.24 -2.18
CA LEU A 231 -13.58 -6.13 -2.78
C LEU A 231 -15.07 -6.46 -2.96
N THR A 232 -15.39 -7.68 -3.35
CA THR A 232 -16.78 -8.14 -3.46
C THR A 232 -17.48 -8.10 -2.10
N LYS A 233 -16.80 -8.55 -1.03
CA LYS A 233 -17.31 -8.47 0.35
C LYS A 233 -17.47 -7.03 0.83
N LEU A 234 -16.67 -6.11 0.29
CA LEU A 234 -16.78 -4.66 0.50
C LEU A 234 -17.81 -3.99 -0.44
N GLY A 235 -18.64 -4.75 -1.16
CA GLY A 235 -19.74 -4.20 -1.94
C GLY A 235 -19.41 -3.84 -3.39
N MET A 236 -18.15 -3.94 -3.83
CA MET A 236 -17.76 -3.77 -5.23
C MET A 236 -18.03 -5.05 -6.04
N LYS A 237 -19.24 -5.62 -5.94
CA LYS A 237 -19.58 -6.88 -6.62
C LYS A 237 -19.82 -6.71 -8.13
N ASP A 238 -20.42 -5.59 -8.53
CA ASP A 238 -20.95 -5.43 -9.89
C ASP A 238 -19.82 -5.27 -10.91
N VAL A 239 -18.71 -4.65 -10.51
CA VAL A 239 -17.51 -4.42 -11.36
C VAL A 239 -16.85 -5.71 -11.85
N PHE A 240 -17.02 -6.82 -11.12
CA PHE A 240 -16.45 -8.13 -11.46
C PHE A 240 -17.35 -8.98 -12.35
N CYS A 241 -18.54 -8.49 -12.72
CA CYS A 241 -19.54 -9.28 -13.42
C CYS A 241 -19.89 -8.64 -14.77
N ALA A 242 -19.68 -9.38 -15.86
CA ALA A 242 -19.92 -8.90 -17.22
C ALA A 242 -21.35 -8.38 -17.48
N GLY A 243 -22.36 -8.91 -16.78
CA GLY A 243 -23.76 -8.52 -16.96
C GLY A 243 -24.20 -7.30 -16.15
N SER A 244 -23.43 -6.88 -15.14
CA SER A 244 -23.79 -5.79 -14.24
C SER A 244 -22.73 -4.69 -14.15
N ALA A 245 -21.51 -4.94 -14.63
CA ALA A 245 -20.45 -3.96 -14.65
C ALA A 245 -20.81 -2.84 -15.62
N ASP A 246 -20.98 -1.65 -15.08
CA ASP A 246 -21.04 -0.43 -15.88
C ASP A 246 -19.66 0.22 -15.85
N LEU A 247 -18.86 -0.09 -16.88
CA LEU A 247 -17.58 0.57 -17.12
C LEU A 247 -17.63 1.43 -18.39
N SER A 248 -18.82 1.92 -18.74
CA SER A 248 -19.04 2.70 -19.97
C SER A 248 -18.24 4.01 -20.00
N GLY A 249 -17.88 4.60 -18.86
CA GLY A 249 -16.97 5.76 -18.86
C GLY A 249 -15.53 5.44 -19.29
N MET A 250 -15.17 4.17 -19.50
CA MET A 250 -13.87 3.77 -20.05
C MET A 250 -13.89 3.58 -21.57
N ASN A 251 -14.99 3.10 -22.15
CA ASN A 251 -15.05 2.71 -23.57
C ASN A 251 -16.24 3.28 -24.35
N GLY A 252 -17.21 3.93 -23.69
CA GLY A 252 -18.44 4.47 -24.29
C GLY A 252 -19.50 3.41 -24.64
N GLU A 253 -19.14 2.14 -24.70
CA GLU A 253 -19.99 1.05 -25.23
C GLU A 253 -20.49 0.08 -24.14
N GLY A 254 -19.87 0.09 -22.95
CA GLY A 254 -20.16 -0.87 -21.89
C GLY A 254 -19.57 -2.26 -22.17
N GLY A 255 -20.00 -3.28 -21.43
CA GLY A 255 -19.55 -4.67 -21.61
C GLY A 255 -18.12 -4.97 -21.12
N LEU A 256 -17.41 -3.97 -20.62
CA LEU A 256 -16.17 -4.15 -19.86
C LEU A 256 -16.47 -4.54 -18.42
N PHE A 257 -15.66 -5.43 -17.86
CA PHE A 257 -15.67 -5.81 -16.46
C PHE A 257 -14.24 -6.07 -15.98
N LEU A 258 -14.02 -5.90 -14.68
CA LEU A 258 -12.74 -6.16 -14.04
C LEU A 258 -12.60 -7.66 -13.79
N SER A 259 -11.67 -8.31 -14.49
CA SER A 259 -11.49 -9.77 -14.39
C SER A 259 -10.61 -10.13 -13.21
N THR A 260 -9.52 -9.38 -13.00
CA THR A 260 -8.59 -9.66 -11.90
C THR A 260 -7.97 -8.40 -11.32
N VAL A 261 -7.65 -8.48 -10.04
CA VAL A 261 -7.02 -7.43 -9.26
C VAL A 261 -5.91 -8.04 -8.44
N ALA A 262 -4.69 -7.86 -8.94
CA ALA A 262 -3.49 -8.40 -8.33
C ALA A 262 -2.76 -7.30 -7.54
N HIS A 263 -2.50 -7.60 -6.28
CA HIS A 263 -1.75 -6.72 -5.39
C HIS A 263 -0.61 -7.48 -4.73
N LYS A 264 0.61 -6.95 -4.80
CA LYS A 264 1.75 -7.50 -4.09
C LYS A 264 2.59 -6.40 -3.48
N VAL A 265 3.02 -6.61 -2.25
CA VAL A 265 3.78 -5.61 -1.50
C VAL A 265 5.02 -6.26 -0.91
N PHE A 266 6.14 -5.54 -1.00
CA PHE A 266 7.42 -5.91 -0.44
C PHE A 266 7.96 -4.77 0.43
N VAL A 267 8.17 -5.03 1.71
CA VAL A 267 8.76 -4.08 2.66
C VAL A 267 10.03 -4.68 3.25
N GLU A 268 11.12 -3.94 3.15
CA GLU A 268 12.41 -4.29 3.74
C GLU A 268 12.83 -3.25 4.79
N VAL A 269 13.05 -3.73 6.02
CA VAL A 269 13.58 -2.94 7.14
C VAL A 269 14.87 -3.58 7.59
N ASN A 270 15.98 -2.87 7.43
CA ASN A 270 17.32 -3.32 7.80
C ASN A 270 18.08 -2.22 8.56
N GLU A 271 19.38 -2.42 8.78
CA GLU A 271 20.23 -1.50 9.54
C GLU A 271 20.57 -0.21 8.77
N GLU A 272 20.39 -0.20 7.44
CA GLU A 272 20.87 0.86 6.56
C GLU A 272 20.18 2.21 6.84
N GLY A 273 20.98 3.28 6.79
CA GLY A 273 20.53 4.65 6.95
C GLY A 273 21.18 5.58 5.93
N THR A 274 20.72 6.82 5.90
CA THR A 274 21.28 7.82 4.97
C THR A 274 22.73 8.11 5.36
N GLN A 275 23.69 7.72 4.51
CA GLN A 275 25.15 7.75 4.79
C GLN A 275 25.72 9.11 5.24
N ALA A 276 25.01 10.21 5.07
CA ALA A 276 25.41 11.54 5.54
C ALA A 276 25.31 11.72 7.08
N ALA A 277 24.59 10.86 7.80
CA ALA A 277 24.44 10.94 9.26
C ALA A 277 25.44 10.08 10.05
N ALA A 278 26.22 9.22 9.37
CA ALA A 278 27.15 8.29 10.02
C ALA A 278 28.39 8.97 10.66
N ALA A 279 28.64 10.26 10.36
CA ALA A 279 29.82 10.99 10.81
C ALA A 279 29.61 11.86 12.08
N THR A 280 28.38 12.03 12.57
CA THR A 280 28.11 13.01 13.64
C THR A 280 27.26 12.40 14.75
N GLY A 281 27.87 11.60 15.62
CA GLY A 281 27.11 10.94 16.68
C GLY A 281 27.93 10.20 17.73
N VAL A 282 29.10 10.70 18.10
CA VAL A 282 29.70 10.37 19.40
C VAL A 282 29.63 11.62 20.25
N VAL A 283 28.45 11.89 20.80
CA VAL A 283 28.33 12.82 21.92
C VAL A 283 28.61 12.01 23.17
N SER A 284 29.86 12.09 23.65
CA SER A 284 30.17 11.67 25.01
C SER A 284 29.53 12.67 25.97
N ARG A 285 28.28 12.42 26.38
CA ARG A 285 27.63 13.16 27.46
C ARG A 285 27.86 12.41 28.76
N ASN A 286 28.35 13.15 29.74
CA ASN A 286 28.61 12.70 31.10
C ASN A 286 27.44 11.88 31.66
N LEU A 287 27.77 10.72 32.23
CA LEU A 287 26.87 9.88 33.01
C LEU A 287 26.47 10.61 34.31
N SER A 288 25.43 11.43 34.22
CA SER A 288 24.55 11.65 35.37
C SER A 288 23.38 10.68 35.25
N SER A 289 23.05 10.04 36.37
CA SER A 289 22.07 8.96 36.54
C SER A 289 20.63 9.38 36.16
N GLY A 290 20.36 9.57 34.87
CA GLY A 290 19.04 9.55 34.29
C GLY A 290 18.69 8.12 33.87
N TRP A 291 17.48 7.68 34.18
CA TRP A 291 17.01 6.34 33.78
C TRP A 291 17.07 6.23 32.25
N THR A 292 17.97 5.40 31.73
CA THR A 292 17.99 5.06 30.31
C THR A 292 16.69 4.33 29.98
N ARG A 293 15.87 4.91 29.10
CA ARG A 293 14.63 4.27 28.64
C ARG A 293 14.98 3.28 27.52
N TYR A 294 14.38 2.11 27.58
CA TYR A 294 14.52 1.06 26.57
C TYR A 294 13.20 0.86 25.86
N PHE A 295 13.23 0.75 24.54
CA PHE A 295 12.13 0.27 23.74
C PHE A 295 12.59 -0.99 23.04
N THR A 296 12.07 -2.14 23.48
CA THR A 296 12.46 -3.45 22.95
C THR A 296 11.24 -4.10 22.32
N ALA A 297 11.25 -4.23 20.99
CA ALA A 297 10.20 -4.86 20.20
C ALA A 297 10.40 -6.38 20.10
N ASP A 298 10.48 -7.06 21.26
CA ASP A 298 10.67 -8.52 21.39
C ASP A 298 9.35 -9.31 21.45
N HIS A 299 8.25 -8.73 21.00
CA HIS A 299 6.91 -9.32 21.02
C HIS A 299 6.04 -8.71 19.90
N PRO A 300 4.89 -9.30 19.53
CA PRO A 300 4.08 -8.78 18.45
C PRO A 300 3.77 -7.30 18.59
N PHE A 301 4.04 -6.55 17.54
CA PHE A 301 3.83 -5.12 17.50
C PHE A 301 3.12 -4.72 16.21
N LEU A 302 2.42 -3.60 16.28
CA LEU A 302 1.89 -2.92 15.11
C LEU A 302 2.90 -1.88 14.65
N PHE A 303 3.04 -1.73 13.35
CA PHE A 303 3.87 -0.70 12.75
C PHE A 303 3.11 -0.02 11.62
N PHE A 304 3.48 1.22 11.34
CA PHE A 304 2.99 1.95 10.19
C PHE A 304 4.09 2.84 9.63
N ILE A 305 4.08 3.03 8.32
CA ILE A 305 4.91 3.99 7.63
C ILE A 305 3.99 5.11 7.20
N ARG A 306 4.27 6.34 7.66
CA ARG A 306 3.43 7.50 7.46
C ARG A 306 4.17 8.57 6.68
N HIS A 307 3.51 9.18 5.71
CA HIS A 307 3.98 10.43 5.10
C HIS A 307 3.81 11.57 6.10
N ASN A 308 4.93 12.16 6.55
CA ASN A 308 4.92 13.10 7.68
C ASN A 308 4.20 14.41 7.39
N GLU A 309 4.22 14.87 6.14
CA GLU A 309 3.60 16.15 5.74
C GLU A 309 2.08 16.03 5.68
N THR A 310 1.56 15.01 4.98
CA THR A 310 0.11 14.80 4.81
C THR A 310 -0.53 13.98 5.93
N LYS A 311 0.28 13.40 6.83
CA LYS A 311 -0.13 12.42 7.86
C LYS A 311 -0.74 11.14 7.29
N SER A 312 -0.66 10.93 5.98
CA SER A 312 -1.17 9.75 5.29
C SER A 312 -0.41 8.50 5.69
N VAL A 313 -1.13 7.46 6.11
CA VAL A 313 -0.55 6.13 6.35
C VAL A 313 -0.33 5.45 4.99
N LEU A 314 0.94 5.17 4.67
CA LEU A 314 1.35 4.53 3.42
C LEU A 314 1.36 3.01 3.55
N PHE A 315 1.82 2.51 4.70
CA PHE A 315 1.82 1.10 5.04
C PHE A 315 1.35 0.93 6.48
N PHE A 316 0.58 -0.11 6.73
CA PHE A 316 0.21 -0.54 8.06
C PHE A 316 0.39 -2.05 8.17
N GLY A 317 0.96 -2.53 9.27
CA GLY A 317 1.07 -3.94 9.48
C GLY A 317 1.29 -4.40 10.90
N ARG A 318 1.14 -5.71 11.09
CA ARG A 318 1.35 -6.40 12.36
C ARG A 318 2.55 -7.31 12.25
N PHE A 319 3.62 -7.05 13.00
CA PHE A 319 4.74 -7.96 13.11
C PHE A 319 4.45 -9.01 14.20
N SER A 320 4.25 -10.28 13.84
CA SER A 320 3.88 -11.36 14.80
C SER A 320 4.96 -12.41 15.02
N SER A 321 5.93 -12.52 14.11
CA SER A 321 7.07 -13.42 14.26
C SER A 321 8.19 -12.98 13.32
N PRO A 322 9.44 -12.84 13.80
CA PRO A 322 10.60 -12.78 12.93
C PRO A 322 10.81 -14.11 12.20
N GLN A 323 11.47 -14.06 11.03
CA GLN A 323 12.06 -15.22 10.35
C GLN A 323 13.40 -15.55 10.98
#